data_AF-A0A4Y2UKL8-F1
#
_entry.id   AF-A0A4Y2UKL8-F1
#
_cell.length_a   1.000
_cell.length_b   1.000
_cell.length_c   1.000
_cell.angle_alpha   90.00
_cell.angle_beta   90.00
_cell.angle_gamma   90.00
#
_symmetry.space_group_name_H-M   'P 1'
#
loop_
_entity.id
_entity.type
_entity.pdbx_description
1 polymer ?
#
loop_
_entity_poly.entity_id
_entity_poly.type
_entity_poly.pdbx_seq_one_letter_code
_entity_poly.pdbx_strand_id
1 'polypeptide(L)'
;MSARLPSIIIRHSDPSSQEELSTIMVDALPVPKARISDLKQARNKDLLVTFNSDQDKSLFREEIRELHQIKEKIVLTEPTKRNPSAIIFNIPKSFTETSIQKGLRQIFPQDLKVKFIFKGRDPDVQNWVFEVPAQHFHLLKDSQRVPINWTPFKISQFIHYKRCNNCQSFGHLSRDCFFSTPNCAYCGGHHEASLCNAERPSCINCYHHNIRFGTLMQLNHSSRDRSCPCLQTVKENYLKSIDYN
;
A
#
# COMPACT_ATOMS: atom_id res chain seq x y z
N MET A 1 12.83 3.21 -11.75
CA MET A 1 11.48 3.81 -11.85
C MET A 1 10.54 2.74 -12.40
N SER A 2 9.37 2.51 -11.79
CA SER A 2 8.34 1.70 -12.45
C SER A 2 7.02 2.42 -12.27
N ALA A 3 6.54 3.04 -13.36
CA ALA A 3 5.17 3.48 -13.44
C ALA A 3 4.27 2.26 -13.19
N ARG A 4 3.12 2.47 -12.53
CA ARG A 4 2.18 1.36 -12.32
C ARG A 4 1.73 0.89 -13.70
N LEU A 5 2.08 -0.34 -14.03
CA LEU A 5 1.71 -0.94 -15.31
C LEU A 5 0.18 -0.98 -15.46
N PRO A 6 -0.33 -0.81 -16.69
CA PRO A 6 -1.76 -0.90 -16.97
C PRO A 6 -2.28 -2.28 -16.57
N SER A 7 -3.47 -2.31 -15.98
CA SER A 7 -4.06 -3.54 -15.46
C SER A 7 -5.58 -3.55 -15.56
N ILE A 8 -6.16 -4.75 -15.55
CA ILE A 8 -7.60 -5.05 -15.53
C ILE A 8 -7.86 -6.08 -14.44
N ILE A 9 -8.98 -5.95 -13.74
CA ILE A 9 -9.50 -6.98 -12.84
C ILE A 9 -10.60 -7.75 -13.56
N ILE A 10 -10.47 -9.07 -13.61
CA ILE A 10 -11.49 -10.00 -14.06
C ILE A 10 -12.23 -10.51 -12.83
N ARG A 11 -13.55 -10.45 -12.87
CA ARG A 11 -14.47 -10.94 -11.84
C ARG A 11 -15.48 -11.88 -12.44
N HIS A 12 -16.10 -12.75 -11.65
CA HIS A 12 -17.32 -13.40 -12.08
C HIS A 12 -18.46 -12.39 -12.16
N SER A 13 -19.33 -12.54 -13.16
CA SER A 13 -20.61 -11.85 -13.24
C SER A 13 -21.54 -12.30 -12.11
N ASP A 14 -21.52 -13.61 -11.79
CA ASP A 14 -22.23 -14.20 -10.66
C ASP A 14 -21.29 -14.36 -9.45
N PRO A 15 -21.49 -13.59 -8.36
CA PRO A 15 -20.66 -13.69 -7.15
C PRO A 15 -20.72 -15.04 -6.44
N SER A 16 -21.72 -15.88 -6.72
CA SER A 16 -21.89 -17.20 -6.11
C SER A 16 -21.10 -18.31 -6.82
N SER A 17 -20.56 -18.01 -8.01
CA SER A 17 -19.80 -18.96 -8.82
C SER A 17 -18.59 -19.52 -8.06
N GLN A 18 -18.42 -20.84 -8.14
CA GLN A 18 -17.28 -21.56 -7.56
C GLN A 18 -16.23 -21.94 -8.62
N GLU A 19 -16.52 -21.71 -9.91
CA GLU A 19 -15.56 -21.95 -10.99
C GLU A 19 -14.32 -21.08 -10.79
N GLU A 20 -13.15 -21.58 -11.15
CA GLU A 20 -11.93 -20.80 -11.05
C GLU A 20 -11.77 -19.93 -12.31
N LEU A 21 -11.67 -18.60 -12.14
CA LEU A 21 -11.47 -17.68 -13.27
C LEU A 21 -10.22 -18.02 -14.09
N SER A 22 -9.17 -18.56 -13.46
CA SER A 22 -7.93 -18.95 -14.16
C SER A 22 -8.22 -20.04 -15.19
N THR A 23 -8.97 -21.06 -14.81
CA THR A 23 -9.42 -22.15 -15.68
C THR A 23 -10.32 -21.65 -16.79
N ILE A 24 -11.34 -20.83 -16.47
CA ILE A 24 -12.23 -20.23 -17.48
C ILE A 24 -11.42 -19.47 -18.53
N MET A 25 -10.43 -18.70 -18.10
CA MET A 25 -9.60 -17.89 -18.99
C MET A 25 -8.65 -18.74 -19.84
N VAL A 26 -8.04 -19.78 -19.26
CA VAL A 26 -7.15 -20.70 -20.00
C VAL A 26 -7.93 -21.50 -21.04
N ASP A 27 -9.13 -21.97 -20.70
CA ASP A 27 -9.97 -22.74 -21.63
C ASP A 27 -10.49 -21.85 -22.77
N ALA A 28 -10.87 -20.61 -22.45
CA ALA A 28 -11.48 -19.72 -23.43
C ALA A 28 -10.48 -18.93 -24.28
N LEU A 29 -9.34 -18.55 -23.71
CA LEU A 29 -8.30 -17.76 -24.34
C LEU A 29 -6.91 -18.23 -23.86
N PRO A 30 -6.45 -19.42 -24.28
CA PRO A 30 -5.18 -19.98 -23.83
C PRO A 30 -3.98 -19.13 -24.25
N VAL A 31 -4.09 -18.41 -25.38
CA VAL A 31 -3.05 -17.55 -25.92
C VAL A 31 -3.65 -16.19 -26.29
N PRO A 32 -3.65 -15.22 -25.35
CA PRO A 32 -4.07 -13.86 -25.65
C PRO A 32 -3.08 -13.17 -26.60
N LYS A 33 -3.56 -12.34 -27.54
CA LYS A 33 -2.65 -11.58 -28.42
C LYS A 33 -1.97 -10.45 -27.66
N ALA A 34 -2.62 -9.93 -26.62
CA ALA A 34 -2.04 -8.95 -25.71
C ALA A 34 -0.84 -9.50 -24.92
N ARG A 35 0.22 -8.70 -24.79
CA ARG A 35 1.39 -9.06 -23.97
C ARG A 35 1.10 -8.82 -22.49
N ILE A 36 0.80 -9.91 -21.79
CA ILE A 36 0.61 -9.93 -20.34
C ILE A 36 1.98 -9.90 -19.65
N SER A 37 2.13 -9.02 -18.67
CA SER A 37 3.34 -8.89 -17.85
C SER A 37 3.28 -9.75 -16.59
N ASP A 38 2.11 -9.82 -15.96
CA ASP A 38 1.87 -10.55 -14.71
C ASP A 38 0.39 -10.92 -14.58
N LEU A 39 0.11 -12.04 -13.94
CA LEU A 39 -1.23 -12.52 -13.63
C LEU A 39 -1.26 -12.92 -12.16
N LYS A 40 -2.15 -12.29 -11.39
CA LYS A 40 -2.23 -12.53 -9.95
C LYS A 40 -3.66 -12.70 -9.48
N GLN A 41 -3.92 -13.77 -8.74
CA GLN A 41 -5.18 -13.94 -8.02
C GLN A 41 -5.23 -13.00 -6.81
N ALA A 42 -6.31 -12.24 -6.71
CA ALA A 42 -6.64 -11.42 -5.56
C ALA A 42 -7.28 -12.26 -4.45
N ARG A 43 -7.34 -11.70 -3.23
CA ARG A 43 -7.87 -12.43 -2.06
C ARG A 43 -9.34 -12.81 -2.18
N ASN A 44 -10.09 -12.11 -3.02
CA ASN A 44 -11.49 -12.35 -3.31
C ASN A 44 -11.69 -13.24 -4.56
N LYS A 45 -10.69 -14.03 -4.94
CA LYS A 45 -10.68 -14.90 -6.15
C LYS A 45 -10.70 -14.16 -7.50
N ASP A 46 -10.87 -12.84 -7.53
CA ASP A 46 -10.69 -12.03 -8.75
C ASP A 46 -9.28 -12.24 -9.35
N LEU A 47 -9.14 -12.09 -10.66
CA LEU A 47 -7.84 -12.09 -11.32
C LEU A 47 -7.41 -10.68 -11.70
N LEU A 48 -6.23 -10.26 -11.25
CA LEU A 48 -5.58 -9.04 -11.72
C LEU A 48 -4.62 -9.40 -12.87
N VAL A 49 -4.93 -8.91 -14.06
CA VAL A 49 -4.06 -9.00 -15.24
C VAL A 49 -3.30 -7.70 -15.38
N THR A 50 -1.98 -7.77 -15.49
CA THR A 50 -1.11 -6.61 -15.71
C THR A 50 -0.48 -6.71 -17.10
N PHE A 51 -0.36 -5.59 -17.80
CA PHE A 51 0.08 -5.50 -19.19
C PHE A 51 1.34 -4.65 -19.31
N ASN A 52 2.09 -4.86 -20.38
CA ASN A 52 3.28 -4.05 -20.67
C ASN A 52 2.92 -2.64 -21.18
N SER A 53 1.73 -2.46 -21.79
CA SER A 53 1.28 -1.21 -22.37
C SER A 53 -0.24 -1.03 -22.31
N ASP A 54 -0.73 0.20 -22.43
CA ASP A 54 -2.18 0.48 -22.54
C ASP A 54 -2.76 -0.07 -23.86
N GLN A 55 -1.92 -0.22 -24.88
CA GLN A 55 -2.30 -0.87 -26.14
C GLN A 55 -2.60 -2.36 -25.92
N ASP A 56 -1.72 -3.09 -25.22
CA ASP A 56 -1.95 -4.49 -24.85
C ASP A 56 -3.21 -4.64 -24.01
N LYS A 57 -3.42 -3.74 -23.04
CA LYS A 57 -4.64 -3.71 -22.22
C LYS A 57 -5.90 -3.55 -23.07
N SER A 58 -5.87 -2.66 -24.06
CA SER A 58 -6.99 -2.39 -24.95
C SER A 58 -7.26 -3.58 -25.88
N LEU A 59 -6.21 -4.17 -26.45
CA LEU A 59 -6.30 -5.39 -27.27
C LEU A 59 -6.93 -6.54 -26.50
N PHE A 60 -6.47 -6.79 -25.27
CA PHE A 60 -7.03 -7.82 -24.40
C PHE A 60 -8.53 -7.59 -24.14
N ARG A 61 -8.93 -6.34 -23.88
CA ARG A 61 -10.33 -6.00 -23.63
C ARG A 61 -11.23 -6.29 -24.83
N GLU A 62 -10.74 -6.00 -26.04
CA GLU A 62 -11.46 -6.30 -27.26
C GLU A 62 -11.51 -7.81 -27.52
N GLU A 63 -10.42 -8.55 -27.33
CA GLU A 63 -10.42 -10.02 -27.45
C GLU A 63 -11.47 -10.68 -26.54
N ILE A 64 -11.54 -10.27 -25.27
CA ILE A 64 -12.53 -10.81 -24.33
C ILE A 64 -13.97 -10.44 -24.74
N ARG A 65 -14.18 -9.26 -25.34
CA ARG A 65 -15.51 -8.83 -25.81
C ARG A 65 -16.04 -9.71 -26.93
N GLU A 66 -15.17 -10.22 -27.80
CA GLU A 66 -15.53 -11.10 -28.92
C GLU A 66 -15.75 -12.57 -28.49
N LEU A 67 -15.33 -12.95 -27.27
CA LEU A 67 -15.51 -14.32 -26.75
C LEU A 67 -16.89 -14.52 -26.11
N HIS A 68 -17.88 -14.85 -26.95
CA HIS A 68 -19.26 -15.09 -26.53
C HIS A 68 -19.42 -16.10 -25.38
N GLN A 69 -18.56 -17.13 -25.30
CA GLN A 69 -18.65 -18.20 -24.30
C GLN A 69 -18.32 -17.78 -22.86
N ILE A 70 -17.57 -16.68 -22.67
CA ILE A 70 -17.20 -16.17 -21.34
C ILE A 70 -17.72 -14.77 -21.06
N LYS A 71 -18.11 -14.00 -22.08
CA LYS A 71 -18.55 -12.60 -21.93
C LYS A 71 -19.64 -12.42 -20.88
N GLU A 72 -20.57 -13.36 -20.75
CA GLU A 72 -21.64 -13.30 -19.73
C GLU A 72 -21.19 -13.83 -18.37
N LYS A 73 -20.15 -14.67 -18.31
CA LYS A 73 -19.62 -15.26 -17.09
C LYS A 73 -18.68 -14.33 -16.32
N ILE A 74 -18.06 -13.38 -17.00
CA ILE A 74 -17.05 -12.48 -16.41
C ILE A 74 -17.35 -11.00 -16.62
N VAL A 75 -16.86 -10.17 -15.68
CA VAL A 75 -16.88 -8.71 -15.77
C VAL A 75 -15.45 -8.18 -15.70
N LEU A 76 -15.09 -7.35 -16.66
CA LEU A 76 -13.83 -6.61 -16.66
C LEU A 76 -14.02 -5.28 -15.95
N THR A 77 -13.26 -5.06 -14.88
CA THR A 77 -13.29 -3.83 -14.09
C THR A 77 -11.90 -3.20 -14.00
N GLU A 78 -11.87 -1.88 -13.88
CA GLU A 78 -10.64 -1.16 -13.58
C GLU A 78 -10.24 -1.38 -12.12
N PRO A 79 -8.95 -1.53 -11.80
CA PRO A 79 -8.50 -1.54 -10.41
C PRO A 79 -8.88 -0.23 -9.73
N THR A 80 -9.84 -0.30 -8.80
CA THR A 80 -10.28 0.88 -8.06
C THR A 80 -9.15 1.42 -7.18
N LYS A 81 -9.04 2.74 -7.10
CA LYS A 81 -8.16 3.37 -6.13
C LYS A 81 -8.75 3.19 -4.73
N ARG A 82 -7.87 3.16 -3.74
CA ARG A 82 -8.26 2.96 -2.34
C ARG A 82 -8.61 4.28 -1.69
N ASN A 83 -9.57 4.29 -0.79
CA ASN A 83 -9.81 5.44 0.08
C ASN A 83 -8.53 5.83 0.86
N PRO A 84 -8.32 7.14 1.11
CA PRO A 84 -7.22 7.62 1.92
C PRO A 84 -7.38 7.17 3.37
N SER A 85 -6.34 7.39 4.17
CA SER A 85 -6.37 7.06 5.59
C SER A 85 -5.87 8.23 6.42
N ALA A 86 -6.49 8.43 7.57
CA ALA A 86 -6.04 9.38 8.59
C ALA A 86 -5.47 8.61 9.78
N ILE A 87 -4.51 9.19 10.47
CA ILE A 87 -3.97 8.69 11.73
C ILE A 87 -4.10 9.75 12.81
N ILE A 88 -4.51 9.32 14.00
CA ILE A 88 -4.40 10.08 15.24
C ILE A 88 -3.38 9.37 16.13
N PHE A 89 -2.38 10.12 16.58
CA PHE A 89 -1.27 9.57 17.38
C PHE A 89 -1.52 9.69 18.88
N ASN A 90 -0.97 8.73 19.63
CA ASN A 90 -0.83 8.76 21.10
C ASN A 90 -2.14 9.00 21.87
N ILE A 91 -3.25 8.40 21.43
CA ILE A 91 -4.50 8.40 22.18
C ILE A 91 -4.35 7.49 23.40
N PRO A 92 -4.70 7.94 24.63
CA PRO A 92 -4.71 7.07 25.81
C PRO A 92 -5.58 5.83 25.62
N LYS A 93 -5.13 4.68 26.12
CA LYS A 93 -5.90 3.42 26.05
C LYS A 93 -7.23 3.47 26.83
N SER A 94 -7.34 4.36 27.80
CA SER A 94 -8.58 4.61 28.55
C SER A 94 -9.67 5.29 27.71
N PHE A 95 -9.32 5.86 26.54
CA PHE A 95 -10.30 6.54 25.69
C PHE A 95 -11.08 5.51 24.86
N THR A 96 -12.39 5.69 24.81
CA THR A 96 -13.29 4.82 24.05
C THR A 96 -13.38 5.26 22.59
N GLU A 97 -13.65 4.31 21.69
CA GLU A 97 -13.90 4.63 20.28
C GLU A 97 -15.00 5.68 20.13
N THR A 98 -16.08 5.59 20.91
CA THR A 98 -17.17 6.56 20.90
C THR A 98 -16.68 7.99 21.17
N SER A 99 -15.77 8.17 22.13
CA SER A 99 -15.21 9.50 22.42
C SER A 99 -14.35 10.04 21.26
N ILE A 100 -13.60 9.15 20.60
CA ILE A 100 -12.76 9.48 19.44
C ILE A 100 -13.63 9.87 18.24
N GLN A 101 -14.68 9.09 17.95
CA GLN A 101 -15.63 9.37 16.88
C GLN A 101 -16.37 10.70 17.10
N LYS A 102 -16.77 11.01 18.35
CA LYS A 102 -17.35 12.33 18.69
C LYS A 102 -16.41 13.49 18.34
N GLY A 103 -15.11 13.34 18.60
CA GLY A 103 -14.12 14.34 18.19
C GLY A 103 -14.01 14.42 16.66
N LEU A 104 -13.91 13.28 15.98
CA LEU A 104 -13.82 13.21 14.51
C LEU A 104 -15.02 13.84 13.80
N ARG A 105 -16.22 13.76 14.37
CA ARG A 105 -17.44 14.40 13.83
C ARG A 105 -17.37 15.92 13.74
N GLN A 106 -16.40 16.56 14.40
CA GLN A 106 -16.15 18.00 14.23
C GLN A 106 -15.44 18.31 12.90
N ILE A 107 -14.77 17.31 12.31
CA ILE A 107 -14.03 17.43 11.04
C ILE A 107 -14.79 16.75 9.91
N PHE A 108 -15.38 15.57 10.17
CA PHE A 108 -16.03 14.74 9.16
C PHE A 108 -17.55 14.66 9.42
N PRO A 109 -18.39 14.60 8.38
CA PRO A 109 -19.85 14.58 8.54
C PRO A 109 -20.40 13.24 9.06
N GLN A 110 -19.53 12.24 9.26
CA GLN A 110 -19.90 10.88 9.65
C GLN A 110 -18.77 10.20 10.43
N ASP A 111 -19.10 9.09 11.07
CA ASP A 111 -18.10 8.20 11.66
C ASP A 111 -17.18 7.63 10.59
N LEU A 112 -15.90 7.52 10.96
CA LEU A 112 -14.89 6.92 10.11
C LEU A 112 -14.68 5.46 10.49
N LYS A 113 -14.51 4.60 9.48
CA LYS A 113 -14.20 3.19 9.69
C LYS A 113 -12.80 3.05 10.28
N VAL A 114 -12.69 2.42 11.46
CA VAL A 114 -11.40 2.03 12.03
C VAL A 114 -10.77 0.94 11.17
N LYS A 115 -9.54 1.17 10.68
CA LYS A 115 -8.79 0.16 9.90
C LYS A 115 -7.98 -0.75 10.81
N PHE A 116 -7.23 -0.15 11.72
CA PHE A 116 -6.44 -0.84 12.73
C PHE A 116 -5.93 0.14 13.77
N ILE A 117 -5.51 -0.43 14.90
CA ILE A 117 -4.92 0.27 16.03
C ILE A 117 -3.57 -0.38 16.31
N PHE A 118 -2.55 0.42 16.62
CA PHE A 118 -1.24 -0.10 16.98
C PHE A 118 -0.63 0.67 18.14
N LYS A 119 0.35 0.04 18.81
CA LYS A 119 1.02 0.62 19.98
C LYS A 119 1.61 2.00 19.65
N GLY A 120 1.41 2.96 20.53
CA GLY A 120 2.06 4.27 20.45
C GLY A 120 3.50 4.23 20.94
N ARG A 121 4.03 5.43 21.23
CA ARG A 121 5.39 5.55 21.78
C ARG A 121 5.48 4.96 23.19
N ASP A 122 4.45 5.21 23.99
CA ASP A 122 4.39 4.76 25.39
C ASP A 122 3.40 3.58 25.54
N PRO A 123 3.57 2.72 26.56
CA PRO A 123 2.72 1.56 26.76
C PRO A 123 1.23 1.88 26.95
N ASP A 124 0.90 3.06 27.48
CA ASP A 124 -0.47 3.46 27.81
C ASP A 124 -1.18 4.22 26.70
N VAL A 125 -0.51 4.42 25.56
CA VAL A 125 -1.07 5.12 24.40
C VAL A 125 -1.09 4.25 23.15
N GLN A 126 -1.98 4.60 22.24
CA GLN A 126 -2.24 3.88 21.00
C GLN A 126 -2.47 4.84 19.84
N ASN A 127 -2.08 4.41 18.64
CA ASN A 127 -2.29 5.13 17.40
C ASN A 127 -3.47 4.51 16.66
N TRP A 128 -4.40 5.33 16.22
CA TRP A 128 -5.61 4.89 15.52
C TRP A 128 -5.54 5.30 14.05
N VAL A 129 -5.78 4.34 13.15
CA VAL A 129 -5.84 4.60 11.71
C VAL A 129 -7.26 4.39 11.22
N PHE A 130 -7.80 5.40 10.56
CA PHE A 130 -9.15 5.45 10.02
C PHE A 130 -9.13 5.48 8.50
N GLU A 131 -10.15 4.89 7.88
CA GLU A 131 -10.45 5.10 6.47
C GLU A 131 -11.25 6.39 6.32
N VAL A 132 -10.82 7.25 5.39
CA VAL A 132 -11.49 8.51 5.08
C VAL A 132 -12.11 8.37 3.69
N PRO A 133 -13.42 8.55 3.51
CA PRO A 133 -14.01 8.62 2.17
C PRO A 133 -13.31 9.70 1.33
N ALA A 134 -12.97 9.40 0.08
CA ALA A 134 -12.17 10.28 -0.77
C ALA A 134 -12.77 11.71 -0.89
N GLN A 135 -14.09 11.81 -1.08
CA GLN A 135 -14.85 13.08 -1.09
C GLN A 135 -14.66 13.95 0.17
N HIS A 136 -14.35 13.37 1.33
CA HIS A 136 -14.15 14.08 2.60
C HIS A 136 -12.68 14.30 2.96
N PHE A 137 -11.73 13.84 2.13
CA PHE A 137 -10.31 13.92 2.47
C PHE A 137 -9.78 15.35 2.56
N HIS A 138 -10.35 16.28 1.80
CA HIS A 138 -9.96 17.69 1.85
C HIS A 138 -10.12 18.29 3.26
N LEU A 139 -11.13 17.87 4.03
CA LEU A 139 -11.39 18.31 5.40
C LEU A 139 -10.22 18.02 6.36
N LEU A 140 -9.45 16.96 6.07
CA LEU A 140 -8.24 16.62 6.84
C LEU A 140 -7.10 17.62 6.59
N LYS A 141 -7.02 18.25 5.41
CA LYS A 141 -5.98 19.24 5.11
C LYS A 141 -6.20 20.53 5.91
N ASP A 142 -7.46 20.89 6.12
CA ASP A 142 -7.85 22.10 6.83
C ASP A 142 -7.75 21.92 8.36
N SER A 143 -7.85 20.67 8.84
CA SER A 143 -7.85 20.34 10.26
C SER A 143 -6.60 19.54 10.67
N GLN A 144 -5.65 20.19 11.35
CA GLN A 144 -4.43 19.52 11.84
C GLN A 144 -4.60 18.87 13.23
N ARG A 145 -5.66 19.23 13.95
CA ARG A 145 -5.92 18.73 15.30
C ARG A 145 -7.39 18.41 15.48
N VAL A 146 -7.68 17.40 16.29
CA VAL A 146 -9.03 16.99 16.69
C VAL A 146 -9.14 17.00 18.22
N PRO A 147 -10.11 17.70 18.80
CA PRO A 147 -10.34 17.66 20.23
C PRO A 147 -11.06 16.37 20.62
N ILE A 148 -10.45 15.58 21.50
CA ILE A 148 -11.04 14.34 22.06
C ILE A 148 -10.88 14.44 23.57
N ASN A 149 -12.00 14.36 24.31
CA ASN A 149 -12.04 14.53 25.77
C ASN A 149 -11.20 15.72 26.27
N TRP A 150 -11.47 16.91 25.71
CA TRP A 150 -10.77 18.17 26.04
C TRP A 150 -9.27 18.20 25.72
N THR A 151 -8.73 17.18 25.07
CA THR A 151 -7.33 17.11 24.66
C THR A 151 -7.21 17.22 23.13
N PRO A 152 -6.42 18.17 22.60
CA PRO A 152 -6.22 18.32 21.16
C PRO A 152 -5.17 17.33 20.65
N PHE A 153 -5.60 16.34 19.85
CA PHE A 153 -4.71 15.36 19.24
C PHE A 153 -4.34 15.73 17.82
N LYS A 154 -3.10 15.46 17.42
CA LYS A 154 -2.66 15.62 16.03
C LYS A 154 -3.33 14.57 15.15
N ILE A 155 -3.94 15.02 14.07
CA ILE A 155 -4.44 14.16 12.99
C ILE A 155 -3.66 14.47 11.71
N SER A 156 -3.35 13.45 10.93
CA SER A 156 -2.65 13.62 9.65
C SER A 156 -2.95 12.47 8.70
N GLN A 157 -2.63 12.63 7.42
CA GLN A 157 -2.68 11.51 6.48
C GLN A 157 -1.75 10.37 6.91
N PHE A 158 -2.26 9.14 6.86
CA PHE A 158 -1.48 7.94 7.05
C PHE A 158 -1.09 7.33 5.70
N ILE A 159 0.22 7.27 5.43
CA ILE A 159 0.79 6.66 4.23
C ILE A 159 1.15 5.21 4.54
N HIS A 160 0.45 4.26 3.92
CA HIS A 160 0.68 2.83 4.19
C HIS A 160 1.89 2.34 3.40
N TYR A 161 3.01 2.15 4.08
CA TYR A 161 4.15 1.41 3.55
C TYR A 161 4.67 0.43 4.59
N LYS A 162 5.15 -0.72 4.13
CA LYS A 162 5.79 -1.73 4.98
C LYS A 162 7.28 -1.58 4.89
N ARG A 163 7.94 -1.56 6.04
CA ARG A 163 9.39 -1.69 6.16
C ARG A 163 9.68 -2.88 7.06
N CYS A 164 10.50 -3.80 6.58
CA CYS A 164 11.01 -4.89 7.37
C CYS A 164 12.04 -4.35 8.36
N ASN A 165 11.86 -4.55 9.67
CA ASN A 165 12.83 -4.09 10.66
C ASN A 165 14.06 -5.02 10.74
N ASN A 166 14.02 -6.18 10.07
CA ASN A 166 15.15 -7.10 9.97
C ASN A 166 16.10 -6.69 8.84
N CYS A 167 15.67 -6.76 7.57
CA CYS A 167 16.52 -6.44 6.41
C CYS A 167 16.41 -4.97 5.92
N GLN A 168 15.62 -4.13 6.58
CA GLN A 168 15.34 -2.72 6.22
C GLN A 168 14.67 -2.47 4.86
N SER A 169 14.40 -3.52 4.09
CA SER A 169 13.73 -3.44 2.79
C SER A 169 12.25 -3.12 2.92
N PHE A 170 11.66 -2.58 1.85
CA PHE A 170 10.25 -2.26 1.78
C PHE A 170 9.41 -3.44 1.26
N GLY A 171 8.11 -3.43 1.56
CA GLY A 171 7.13 -4.35 0.97
C GLY A 171 6.72 -5.55 1.84
N HIS A 172 7.50 -5.89 2.87
CA HIS A 172 7.19 -6.97 3.82
C HIS A 172 7.45 -6.57 5.27
N LEU A 173 6.94 -7.36 6.22
CA LEU A 173 7.18 -7.21 7.66
C LEU A 173 8.30 -8.17 8.11
N SER A 174 8.90 -7.93 9.29
CA SER A 174 9.98 -8.79 9.80
C SER A 174 9.60 -10.27 9.92
N ARG A 175 8.35 -10.57 10.27
CA ARG A 175 7.84 -11.96 10.36
C ARG A 175 7.78 -12.69 9.01
N ASP A 176 7.77 -11.93 7.92
CA ASP A 176 7.73 -12.43 6.54
C ASP A 176 9.13 -12.32 5.88
N CYS A 177 10.18 -12.05 6.67
CA CYS A 177 11.54 -11.84 6.17
C CYS A 177 12.26 -13.17 5.98
N PHE A 178 12.85 -13.35 4.79
CA PHE A 178 13.63 -14.56 4.47
C PHE A 178 15.02 -14.58 5.13
N PHE A 179 15.64 -13.41 5.34
CA PHE A 179 16.97 -13.31 5.93
C PHE A 179 16.93 -13.61 7.44
N SER A 180 17.86 -14.45 7.91
CA SER A 180 18.05 -14.73 9.34
C SER A 180 18.85 -13.62 10.05
N THR A 181 19.87 -13.09 9.39
CA THR A 181 20.70 -11.99 9.93
C THR A 181 20.12 -10.62 9.57
N PRO A 182 19.96 -9.68 10.52
CA PRO A 182 19.47 -8.35 10.24
C PRO A 182 20.49 -7.51 9.45
N ASN A 183 19.97 -6.53 8.71
CA ASN A 183 20.76 -5.41 8.20
C ASN A 183 20.61 -4.22 9.15
N CYS A 184 21.75 -3.63 9.55
CA CYS A 184 21.79 -2.43 10.35
C CYS A 184 21.13 -1.27 9.59
N ALA A 185 20.20 -0.59 10.25
CA ALA A 185 19.49 0.52 9.63
C ALA A 185 20.36 1.77 9.43
N TYR A 186 21.49 1.88 10.13
CA TYR A 186 22.41 3.01 10.02
C TYR A 186 23.43 2.83 8.90
N CYS A 187 24.15 1.71 8.86
CA CYS A 187 25.24 1.45 7.91
C CYS A 187 24.95 0.40 6.83
N GLY A 188 23.80 -0.29 6.90
CA GLY A 188 23.42 -1.33 5.95
C GLY A 188 24.12 -2.69 6.12
N GLY A 189 25.12 -2.80 7.00
CA GLY A 189 25.87 -4.03 7.27
C GLY A 189 25.04 -5.15 7.89
N HIS A 190 25.48 -6.40 7.77
CA HIS A 190 24.80 -7.60 8.28
C HIS A 190 25.06 -7.84 9.77
N HIS A 191 24.47 -7.00 10.62
CA HIS A 191 24.54 -7.11 12.08
C HIS A 191 23.37 -6.35 12.74
N GLU A 192 23.16 -6.59 14.03
CA GLU A 192 22.20 -5.82 14.82
C GLU A 192 22.61 -4.35 14.92
N ALA A 193 21.62 -3.46 14.95
CA ALA A 193 21.88 -2.01 15.04
C ALA A 193 22.62 -1.61 16.34
N SER A 194 22.40 -2.35 17.43
CA SER A 194 23.09 -2.21 18.72
C SER A 194 24.59 -2.46 18.65
N LEU A 195 25.04 -3.29 17.70
CA LEU A 195 26.44 -3.67 17.49
C LEU A 195 27.13 -2.82 16.43
N CYS A 196 26.49 -1.75 15.96
CA CYS A 196 27.03 -0.92 14.89
C CYS A 196 28.20 -0.04 15.38
N ASN A 197 29.34 -0.14 14.71
CA ASN A 197 30.54 0.67 14.95
C ASN A 197 30.91 1.57 13.75
N ALA A 198 30.02 1.70 12.76
CA ALA A 198 30.29 2.51 11.58
C ALA A 198 30.29 4.01 11.92
N GLU A 199 31.28 4.75 11.45
CA GLU A 199 31.36 6.21 11.67
C GLU A 199 30.34 6.98 10.84
N ARG A 200 30.03 6.49 9.62
CA ARG A 200 29.15 7.15 8.67
C ARG A 200 27.98 6.25 8.28
N PRO A 201 26.78 6.82 8.04
CA PRO A 201 25.64 6.05 7.60
C PRO A 201 25.81 5.61 6.15
N SER A 202 25.21 4.47 5.82
CA SER A 202 25.13 3.95 4.46
C SER A 202 23.77 3.27 4.24
N CYS A 203 23.00 3.75 3.28
CA CYS A 203 21.64 3.30 3.03
C CYS A 203 21.62 2.01 2.19
N ILE A 204 21.30 0.89 2.83
CA ILE A 204 21.19 -0.42 2.14
C ILE A 204 20.19 -0.42 0.98
N ASN A 205 19.08 0.32 1.11
CA ASN A 205 18.05 0.38 0.08
C ASN A 205 18.55 1.11 -1.17
N CYS A 206 19.23 2.25 -1.00
CA CYS A 206 19.82 3.01 -2.11
C CYS A 206 21.01 2.24 -2.72
N TYR A 207 21.80 1.55 -1.91
CA TYR A 207 22.88 0.69 -2.40
C TYR A 207 22.36 -0.43 -3.31
N HIS A 208 21.35 -1.19 -2.86
CA HIS A 208 20.72 -2.22 -3.69
C HIS A 208 20.05 -1.65 -4.93
N HIS A 209 19.45 -0.46 -4.84
CA HIS A 209 18.88 0.21 -6.00
C HIS A 209 19.96 0.57 -7.05
N ASN A 210 21.10 1.10 -6.61
CA ASN A 210 22.23 1.43 -7.50
C ASN A 210 22.76 0.19 -8.22
N ILE A 211 22.95 -0.93 -7.50
CA ILE A 211 23.40 -2.19 -8.12
C ILE A 211 22.37 -2.68 -9.14
N ARG A 212 21.09 -2.73 -8.75
CA ARG A 212 20.04 -3.35 -9.57
C ARG A 212 19.71 -2.55 -10.83
N PHE A 213 19.79 -1.23 -10.76
CA PHE A 213 19.32 -0.33 -11.82
C PHE A 213 20.41 0.57 -12.41
N GLY A 214 21.66 0.42 -11.99
CA GLY A 214 22.78 1.23 -12.48
C GLY A 214 22.65 2.72 -12.12
N THR A 215 21.98 3.06 -11.01
CA THR A 215 21.81 4.45 -10.57
C THR A 215 22.96 4.92 -9.67
N LEU A 216 23.05 6.25 -9.47
CA LEU A 216 24.04 6.90 -8.61
C LEU A 216 23.40 7.62 -7.40
N MET A 217 22.48 6.95 -6.70
CA MET A 217 21.85 7.52 -5.50
C MET A 217 22.87 7.69 -4.38
N GLN A 218 22.79 8.81 -3.66
CA GLN A 218 23.59 9.07 -2.48
C GLN A 218 23.32 8.03 -1.40
N LEU A 219 24.39 7.50 -0.79
CA LEU A 219 24.28 6.45 0.23
C LEU A 219 24.44 6.99 1.65
N ASN A 220 24.96 8.20 1.83
CA ASN A 220 25.34 8.83 3.10
C ASN A 220 24.16 9.21 4.02
N HIS A 221 23.19 8.32 4.19
CA HIS A 221 22.06 8.47 5.07
C HIS A 221 21.61 7.10 5.60
N SER A 222 20.91 7.08 6.73
CA SER A 222 20.32 5.85 7.26
C SER A 222 19.17 5.37 6.36
N SER A 223 18.93 4.06 6.29
CA SER A 223 17.72 3.51 5.64
C SER A 223 16.41 3.95 6.31
N ARG A 224 16.48 4.59 7.49
CA ARG A 224 15.34 5.18 8.21
C ARG A 224 15.17 6.67 7.96
N ASP A 225 16.07 7.30 7.21
CA ASP A 225 15.96 8.72 6.88
C ASP A 225 14.65 8.99 6.14
N ARG A 226 13.94 10.04 6.56
CA ARG A 226 12.71 10.48 5.91
C ARG A 226 12.96 11.01 4.50
N SER A 227 14.16 11.52 4.21
CA SER A 227 14.60 12.03 2.92
C SER A 227 15.09 10.94 1.95
N CYS A 228 15.20 9.68 2.39
CA CYS A 228 15.68 8.58 1.57
C CYS A 228 14.93 8.48 0.23
N PRO A 229 15.61 8.55 -0.93
CA PRO A 229 14.96 8.51 -2.25
C PRO A 229 14.12 7.25 -2.49
N CYS A 230 14.61 6.09 -2.02
CA CYS A 230 13.86 4.84 -2.11
C CYS A 230 12.58 4.87 -1.28
N LEU A 231 12.61 5.48 -0.08
CA LEU A 231 11.41 5.66 0.74
C LEU A 231 10.42 6.61 0.06
N GLN A 232 10.89 7.73 -0.49
CA GLN A 232 10.03 8.69 -1.21
C GLN A 232 9.33 8.02 -2.38
N THR A 233 10.06 7.24 -3.18
CA THR A 233 9.48 6.45 -4.28
C THR A 233 8.38 5.50 -3.78
N VAL A 234 8.60 4.80 -2.67
CA VAL A 234 7.59 3.89 -2.08
C VAL A 234 6.35 4.67 -1.64
N LYS A 235 6.51 5.84 -1.02
CA LYS A 235 5.40 6.70 -0.61
C LYS A 235 4.63 7.22 -1.81
N GLU A 236 5.30 7.74 -2.83
CA GLU A 236 4.68 8.23 -4.06
C GLU A 236 3.87 7.13 -4.76
N ASN A 237 4.41 5.92 -4.85
CA ASN A 237 3.69 4.78 -5.42
C ASN A 237 2.43 4.43 -4.63
N TYR A 238 2.50 4.51 -3.28
CA TYR A 238 1.31 4.38 -2.46
C TYR A 238 0.30 5.50 -2.77
N LEU A 239 0.71 6.77 -2.76
CA LEU A 239 -0.16 7.92 -2.98
C LEU A 239 -0.87 7.87 -4.34
N LYS A 240 -0.18 7.40 -5.41
CA LYS A 240 -0.78 7.18 -6.74
C LYS A 240 -1.89 6.11 -6.75
N SER A 241 -1.89 5.22 -5.76
CA SER A 241 -2.91 4.18 -5.60
C SER A 241 -4.12 4.61 -4.77
N ILE A 242 -4.11 5.85 -4.24
CA ILE A 242 -5.15 6.41 -3.40
C ILE A 242 -6.06 7.33 -4.21
N ASP A 243 -7.35 7.23 -3.93
CA ASP A 243 -8.36 8.13 -4.47
C ASP A 243 -8.43 9.39 -3.62
N TYR A 244 -8.45 10.55 -4.26
CA TYR A 244 -8.59 11.84 -3.57
C TYR A 244 -9.76 12.64 -4.10
N ASN A 245 -10.57 12.04 -4.98
CA ASN A 245 -11.71 12.67 -5.62
C ASN A 245 -13.02 12.26 -4.95
#